data_AF-A0A633QWT4-F1
#
_entry.id   AF-A0A633QWT4-F1
#
_cell.length_a   1.000
_cell.length_b   1.000
_cell.length_c   1.000
_cell.angle_alpha   90.00
_cell.angle_beta   90.00
_cell.angle_gamma   90.00
#
_symmetry.space_group_name_H-M   'P 1'
#
loop_
_entity.id
_entity.type
_entity.pdbx_description
1 polymer ?
#
loop_
_entity_poly.entity_id
_entity_poly.type
_entity_poly.pdbx_seq_one_letter_code
_entity_poly.pdbx_strand_id
1 'polypeptide(L)'
;FTQNSDNFAEAKLKQVLLLIFLFLASVFFASLAAINEFGAVDLVFLMICLLLLVMGIINLGLLFKQIRILKSFSKEEMKEFLTQRMKKYAKK
;
A
#
# COMPACT_ATOMS: atom_id res chain seq x y z
N PHE A 1 7.34 -20.78 10.49
CA PHE A 1 6.09 -20.33 9.82
C PHE A 1 5.54 -19.02 10.41
N THR A 2 5.99 -18.61 11.60
CA THR A 2 5.56 -17.41 12.35
C THR A 2 6.08 -16.08 11.79
N GLN A 3 7.31 -16.03 11.28
CA GLN A 3 7.93 -14.77 10.81
C GLN A 3 7.20 -14.11 9.62
N ASN A 4 6.49 -14.90 8.80
CA ASN A 4 5.79 -14.38 7.62
C ASN A 4 4.43 -13.73 7.96
N SER A 5 3.74 -14.22 8.99
CA SER A 5 2.46 -13.62 9.40
C SER A 5 2.65 -12.24 10.01
N ASP A 6 3.74 -12.08 10.76
CA ASP A 6 4.06 -10.83 11.47
C ASP A 6 4.42 -9.74 10.47
N ASN A 7 5.22 -10.08 9.44
CA ASN A 7 5.53 -9.17 8.34
C ASN A 7 4.28 -8.70 7.56
N PHE A 8 3.28 -9.57 7.37
CA PHE A 8 2.02 -9.17 6.72
C PHE A 8 1.14 -8.30 7.62
N ALA A 9 1.13 -8.56 8.93
CA ALA A 9 0.43 -7.72 9.89
C ALA A 9 1.06 -6.31 9.92
N GLU A 10 2.39 -6.25 9.97
CA GLU A 10 3.14 -5.00 9.96
C GLU A 10 2.94 -4.20 8.67
N ALA A 11 3.00 -4.85 7.50
CA ALA A 11 2.77 -4.18 6.22
C ALA A 11 1.36 -3.58 6.12
N LYS A 12 0.33 -4.32 6.58
CA LYS A 12 -1.04 -3.79 6.64
C LYS A 12 -1.15 -2.61 7.61
N LEU A 13 -0.53 -2.73 8.79
CA LEU A 13 -0.57 -1.67 9.80
C LEU A 13 0.07 -0.39 9.25
N LYS A 14 1.26 -0.48 8.65
CA LYS A 14 1.94 0.67 8.03
C LYS A 14 1.08 1.31 6.93
N GLN A 15 0.45 0.50 6.09
CA GLN A 15 -0.44 1.02 5.04
C GLN A 15 -1.68 1.73 5.62
N VAL A 16 -2.29 1.17 6.67
CA VAL A 16 -3.43 1.80 7.36
C VAL A 16 -3.02 3.10 8.05
N LEU A 17 -1.85 3.13 8.72
CA LEU A 17 -1.32 4.34 9.35
C LEU A 17 -1.06 5.45 8.32
N LEU A 18 -0.49 5.11 7.16
CA LEU A 18 -0.30 6.04 6.05
C LEU A 18 -1.64 6.62 5.58
N LEU A 19 -2.68 5.79 5.43
CA LEU A 19 -4.01 6.24 5.02
C LEU A 19 -4.65 7.19 6.03
N ILE A 20 -4.54 6.88 7.33
CA ILE A 20 -5.02 7.76 8.40
C ILE A 20 -4.28 9.09 8.35
N PHE A 21 -2.96 9.06 8.21
CA PHE A 21 -2.15 10.28 8.09
C PHE A 21 -2.57 11.13 6.89
N LEU A 22 -2.70 10.53 5.71
CA LEU A 22 -3.11 11.24 4.49
C LEU A 22 -4.53 11.81 4.59
N PHE A 23 -5.44 11.10 5.26
CA PHE A 23 -6.79 11.60 5.52
C PHE A 23 -6.77 12.82 6.44
N LEU A 24 -6.04 12.75 7.56
CA LEU A 24 -5.89 13.87 8.49
C LEU A 24 -5.20 15.08 7.82
N ALA A 25 -4.16 14.83 7.03
CA ALA A 25 -3.49 15.88 6.25
C ALA A 25 -4.45 16.52 5.23
N SER A 26 -5.29 15.74 4.56
CA SER A 26 -6.30 16.27 3.64
C SER A 26 -7.30 17.17 4.36
N VAL A 27 -7.80 16.76 5.53
CA VAL A 27 -8.70 17.60 6.36
C VAL A 27 -8.00 18.89 6.81
N PHE A 28 -6.73 18.80 7.20
CA PHE A 28 -5.91 19.94 7.59
C PHE A 28 -5.74 20.95 6.45
N PHE A 29 -5.29 20.50 5.28
CA PHE A 29 -5.11 21.38 4.12
C PHE A 29 -6.43 21.91 3.56
N ALA A 30 -7.52 21.14 3.63
CA ALA A 30 -8.85 21.65 3.28
C ALA A 30 -9.30 22.77 4.22
N SER A 31 -9.05 22.62 5.53
CA SER A 31 -9.34 23.66 6.52
C SER A 31 -8.49 24.91 6.29
N LEU A 32 -7.18 24.74 6.02
CA LEU A 32 -6.30 25.86 5.68
C LEU A 32 -6.75 26.56 4.41
N ALA A 33 -7.02 25.83 3.33
CA ALA A 33 -7.50 26.41 2.08
C ALA A 33 -8.81 27.21 2.29
N ALA A 34 -9.73 26.75 3.15
CA ALA A 34 -10.95 27.49 3.46
C ALA A 34 -10.68 28.80 4.22
N ILE A 35 -9.70 28.83 5.12
CA ILE A 35 -9.32 30.03 5.89
C ILE A 35 -8.53 31.02 5.02
N ASN A 36 -7.66 30.51 4.15
CA ASN A 36 -6.74 31.29 3.32
C ASN A 36 -7.30 31.62 1.92
N GLU A 37 -8.63 31.65 1.77
CA GLU A 37 -9.32 31.96 0.50
C GLU A 37 -8.80 31.15 -0.70
N PHE A 38 -8.58 29.86 -0.50
CA PHE A 38 -8.08 28.92 -1.50
C PHE A 38 -6.67 29.25 -1.99
N GLY A 39 -5.78 29.65 -1.07
CA GLY A 39 -4.35 29.78 -1.34
C GLY A 39 -3.78 28.61 -2.15
N ALA A 40 -3.10 28.92 -3.25
CA ALA A 40 -2.68 27.93 -4.24
C ALA A 40 -1.80 26.81 -3.65
N VAL A 41 -0.97 27.15 -2.65
CA VAL A 41 -0.10 26.20 -1.96
C VAL A 41 -0.91 25.14 -1.21
N ASP A 42 -1.90 25.57 -0.42
CA ASP A 42 -2.76 24.68 0.37
C ASP A 42 -3.58 23.75 -0.55
N LEU A 43 -4.03 24.28 -1.69
CA LEU A 43 -4.75 23.53 -2.71
C LEU A 43 -3.88 22.45 -3.38
N VAL A 44 -2.63 22.77 -3.72
CA VAL A 44 -1.69 21.80 -4.30
C VAL A 44 -1.42 20.67 -3.31
N PHE A 45 -1.16 20.99 -2.03
CA PHE A 45 -0.96 19.98 -1.00
C PHE A 45 -2.22 19.12 -0.79
N LEU A 46 -3.40 19.73 -0.79
CA LEU A 46 -4.67 19.00 -0.71
C LEU A 46 -4.82 18.02 -1.89
N MET A 47 -4.56 18.46 -3.13
CA MET A 47 -4.61 17.59 -4.30
C MET A 47 -3.63 16.43 -4.21
N ILE A 48 -2.40 16.68 -3.79
CA ILE A 48 -1.39 15.62 -3.59
C ILE A 48 -1.86 14.62 -2.53
N CYS A 49 -2.38 15.10 -1.40
CA CYS A 49 -2.89 14.23 -0.34
C CYS A 49 -4.03 13.34 -0.85
N LEU A 50 -4.99 13.90 -1.59
CA LEU A 50 -6.11 13.16 -2.15
C LEU A 50 -5.66 12.12 -3.19
N LEU A 51 -4.72 12.48 -4.08
CA LEU A 51 -4.16 11.54 -5.06
C LEU A 51 -3.47 10.37 -4.36
N LEU A 52 -2.61 10.65 -3.38
CA LEU A 52 -1.91 9.62 -2.60
C LEU A 52 -2.90 8.77 -1.78
N LEU A 53 -3.98 9.36 -1.27
CA LEU A 53 -5.01 8.64 -0.52
C LEU A 53 -5.72 7.61 -1.42
N VAL A 54 -6.13 8.02 -2.63
CA VAL A 54 -6.75 7.11 -3.61
C VAL A 54 -5.79 5.98 -3.99
N MET A 55 -4.55 6.31 -4.34
CA MET A 55 -3.53 5.30 -4.63
C MET A 55 -3.27 4.37 -3.44
N GLY A 56 -3.24 4.92 -2.24
CA GLY A 56 -3.04 4.17 -0.99
C GLY A 56 -4.16 3.16 -0.74
N ILE A 57 -5.42 3.53 -1.01
CA ILE A 57 -6.58 2.64 -0.85
C ILE A 57 -6.52 1.49 -1.87
N ILE A 58 -6.20 1.81 -3.12
CA ILE A 58 -6.00 0.80 -4.19
C ILE A 58 -4.89 -0.17 -3.76
N ASN A 59 -3.75 0.35 -3.30
CA ASN A 59 -2.62 -0.45 -2.85
C ASN A 59 -2.96 -1.33 -1.65
N LEU A 60 -3.78 -0.86 -0.71
CA LEU A 60 -4.25 -1.68 0.41
C LEU A 60 -5.09 -2.87 -0.10
N GLY A 61 -5.99 -2.65 -1.05
CA GLY A 61 -6.77 -3.71 -1.68
C GLY A 61 -5.89 -4.75 -2.40
N LEU A 62 -4.85 -4.29 -3.11
CA LEU A 62 -3.86 -5.16 -3.75
C LEU A 62 -3.05 -5.95 -2.71
N LEU A 63 -2.64 -5.32 -1.61
CA LEU A 63 -1.91 -5.97 -0.52
C LEU A 63 -2.73 -7.11 0.09
N PHE A 64 -4.02 -6.90 0.34
CA PHE A 64 -4.90 -7.97 0.82
C PHE A 64 -5.01 -9.15 -0.16
N LYS A 65 -5.12 -8.87 -1.46
CA LYS A 65 -5.13 -9.93 -2.49
C LYS A 65 -3.81 -10.70 -2.50
N GLN A 66 -2.67 -10.01 -2.43
CA GLN A 66 -1.34 -10.64 -2.40
C GLN A 66 -1.14 -11.51 -1.16
N ILE A 67 -1.51 -11.00 0.02
CA ILE A 67 -1.45 -11.78 1.27
C ILE A 67 -2.33 -13.02 1.17
N ARG A 68 -3.54 -12.92 0.59
CA ARG A 68 -4.42 -14.07 0.41
C ARG A 68 -3.77 -15.14 -0.48
N ILE A 69 -3.20 -14.74 -1.61
CA ILE A 69 -2.49 -15.65 -2.53
C ILE A 69 -1.31 -16.31 -1.83
N LEU A 70 -0.47 -15.54 -1.11
CA LEU A 70 0.67 -16.12 -0.39
C LEU A 70 0.26 -17.06 0.74
N LYS A 71 -0.89 -16.82 1.37
CA LYS A 71 -1.43 -17.72 2.41
C LYS A 71 -2.04 -19.00 1.84
N SER A 72 -2.60 -18.96 0.62
CA SER A 72 -3.18 -20.13 -0.03
C SER A 72 -2.16 -21.00 -0.75
N PHE A 73 -0.98 -20.45 -1.08
CA PHE A 73 0.10 -21.20 -1.71
C PHE A 73 0.69 -22.26 -0.75
N SER A 74 0.70 -23.52 -1.18
CA SER A 74 1.46 -24.56 -0.49
C SER A 74 2.96 -24.25 -0.54
N LYS A 75 3.71 -24.67 0.48
CA LYS A 75 5.18 -24.64 0.44
C LYS A 75 5.74 -25.39 -0.77
N GLU A 76 5.08 -26.46 -1.21
CA GLU A 76 5.47 -27.22 -2.40
C GLU A 76 5.21 -26.43 -3.68
N GLU A 77 4.05 -25.80 -3.82
CA GLU A 77 3.71 -24.95 -4.97
C GLU A 77 4.65 -23.74 -5.07
N MET A 78 5.00 -23.13 -3.93
CA MET A 78 5.94 -22.01 -3.90
C MET A 78 7.35 -22.47 -4.31
N LYS A 79 7.76 -23.66 -3.87
CA LYS A 79 9.06 -24.25 -4.23
C LYS A 79 9.11 -24.63 -5.70
N GLU A 80 8.05 -25.20 -6.26
CA GLU A 80 7.92 -25.47 -7.70
C GLU A 80 7.94 -24.20 -8.53
N PHE A 81 7.18 -23.17 -8.14
CA PHE A 81 7.14 -21.89 -8.85
C PHE A 81 8.51 -21.20 -8.89
N LEU A 82 9.24 -21.16 -7.77
CA LEU A 82 10.60 -20.63 -7.71
C LEU A 82 11.58 -21.48 -8.53
N THR A 83 11.47 -22.80 -8.49
CA THR A 83 12.30 -23.72 -9.26
C THR A 83 12.09 -23.55 -10.77
N GLN A 84 10.85 -23.37 -11.22
CA GLN A 84 10.52 -23.08 -12.62
C GLN A 84 11.09 -21.73 -13.07
N ARG A 85 10.99 -20.67 -12.25
CA ARG A 85 11.61 -19.39 -12.56
C ARG A 85 13.13 -19.50 -12.66
N MET A 86 13.80 -20.12 -11.69
CA MET A 86 15.25 -20.29 -11.73
C MET A 86 15.70 -21.08 -12.97
N LYS A 87 14.99 -22.14 -13.36
CA LYS A 87 15.27 -22.87 -14.61
C LYS A 87 15.08 -21.99 -15.86
N LYS A 88 14.13 -21.05 -15.85
CA LYS A 88 13.89 -20.11 -16.95
C LYS A 88 15.01 -19.07 -17.08
N TYR A 89 15.58 -18.62 -15.96
CA TYR A 89 16.73 -17.71 -15.97
C TYR A 89 18.07 -18.41 -16.26
N ALA A 90 18.23 -19.67 -15.85
CA ALA A 90 19.43 -20.47 -16.14
C ALA A 90 19.49 -21.02 -17.58
N LYS A 91 18.39 -20.91 -18.35
CA LYS A 91 18.32 -21.26 -19.78
C LYS A 91 18.57 -20.06 -20.71
N LYS A 92 18.88 -18.89 -20.15
CA LYS A 92 19.39 -17.72 -20.87
C LYS A 92 20.89 -17.62 -20.65
#